data_AF-A0A7X8J7N2-F1
#
_entry.id   AF-A0A7X8J7N2-F1
#
_cell.length_a   1.000
_cell.length_b   1.000
_cell.length_c   1.000
_cell.angle_alpha   90.00
_cell.angle_beta   90.00
_cell.angle_gamma   90.00
#
_symmetry.space_group_name_H-M   'P 1'
#
loop_
_entity.id
_entity.type
_entity.pdbx_description
1 polymer ?
#
loop_
_entity_poly.entity_id
_entity_poly.type
_entity_poly.pdbx_seq_one_letter_code
_entity_poly.pdbx_strand_id
1 'polypeptide(L)'
;TAYVAGRLAGRAMEDAPINSGFNNPYEESKFKAETLVRNSGIPFTIYRPSIITGRVEDGRIRRPLAFYRILEFLSKLKKNQCFKQNLDPRDWIDINAHFNAIPSERVYFVPIDYVQKAITALFQKPVCNKTYHVTGDSPVTTSMIDHAVCRTLRLKGVEVEHREKTDGDDMISRFLGDLLPYFASDIVFDQTNVREALGDEALDWELGENGLAVMMRSFFIDFFPDVDWIHDIIREETANS
;
A
#
# COMPACT_ATOMS: atom_id res chain seq x y z
N THR A 1 8.46 9.65 -3.92
CA THR A 1 7.55 8.51 -4.13
C THR A 1 7.88 7.90 -5.47
N ALA A 2 7.78 6.57 -5.62
CA ALA A 2 7.97 5.87 -6.90
C ALA A 2 6.85 6.20 -7.91
N TYR A 3 5.67 6.54 -7.39
CA TYR A 3 4.51 6.94 -8.19
C TYR A 3 4.60 8.32 -8.84
N VAL A 4 5.79 8.94 -8.88
CA VAL A 4 6.05 10.02 -9.85
C VAL A 4 5.90 9.53 -11.30
N ALA A 5 5.92 8.21 -11.51
CA ALA A 5 5.57 7.56 -12.77
C ALA A 5 4.09 7.75 -13.17
N GLY A 6 3.21 8.10 -12.23
CA GLY A 6 1.81 8.43 -12.49
C GLY A 6 1.06 7.34 -13.26
N ARG A 7 0.60 7.64 -14.48
CA ARG A 7 -0.15 6.71 -15.36
C ARG A 7 0.73 5.92 -16.33
N LEU A 8 2.04 5.88 -16.11
CA LEU A 8 2.93 5.03 -16.91
C LEU A 8 2.43 3.58 -16.93
N ALA A 9 2.47 2.94 -18.09
CA ALA A 9 2.26 1.50 -18.23
C ALA A 9 3.61 0.84 -18.55
N GLY A 10 3.94 -0.25 -17.86
CA GLY A 10 5.21 -0.97 -18.02
C GLY A 10 6.26 -0.56 -16.99
N ARG A 11 7.53 -0.43 -17.41
CA ARG A 11 8.66 -0.27 -16.49
C ARG A 11 8.99 1.20 -16.23
N ALA A 12 8.90 1.61 -14.97
CA ALA A 12 9.39 2.91 -14.49
C ALA A 12 10.88 2.82 -14.19
N MET A 13 11.68 3.57 -14.93
CA MET A 13 13.14 3.63 -14.75
C MET A 13 13.54 4.58 -13.63
N GLU A 14 14.70 4.34 -13.02
CA GLU A 14 15.27 5.20 -11.96
C GLU A 14 15.91 6.49 -12.51
N ASP A 15 15.80 6.76 -13.80
CA ASP A 15 16.25 8.02 -14.40
C ASP A 15 15.21 9.14 -14.20
N ALA A 16 15.30 10.19 -15.03
CA ALA A 16 14.38 11.31 -14.97
C ALA A 16 12.94 10.81 -15.19
N PRO A 17 11.99 11.19 -14.33
CA PRO A 17 10.63 10.70 -14.45
C PRO A 17 10.00 11.25 -15.73
N ILE A 18 9.30 10.38 -16.47
CA ILE A 18 8.54 10.76 -17.66
C ILE A 18 7.16 11.26 -17.23
N ASN A 19 6.72 12.39 -17.77
CA ASN A 19 5.35 12.86 -17.53
C ASN A 19 4.36 12.03 -18.37
N SER A 20 3.83 10.97 -17.77
CA SER A 20 2.78 10.12 -18.35
C SER A 20 1.37 10.51 -17.89
N GLY A 21 1.20 11.68 -17.26
CA GLY A 21 -0.01 12.06 -16.54
C GLY A 21 -0.05 11.49 -15.11
N PHE A 22 -1.00 11.98 -14.30
CA PHE A 22 -1.06 11.69 -12.86
C PHE A 22 -2.42 11.14 -12.43
N ASN A 23 -2.43 10.29 -11.41
CA ASN A 23 -3.65 9.76 -10.81
C ASN A 23 -4.23 10.71 -9.75
N ASN A 24 -3.37 11.46 -9.06
CA ASN A 24 -3.79 12.41 -8.04
C ASN A 24 -2.83 13.63 -7.93
N PRO A 25 -3.26 14.72 -7.27
CA PRO A 25 -2.43 15.92 -7.09
C PRO A 25 -1.14 15.70 -6.30
N TYR A 26 -1.08 14.65 -5.47
CA TYR A 26 0.12 14.32 -4.70
C TYR A 26 1.24 13.81 -5.62
N GLU A 27 0.94 12.93 -6.58
CA GLU A 27 1.89 12.47 -7.59
C GLU A 27 2.43 13.64 -8.42
N GLU A 28 1.55 14.52 -8.89
CA GLU A 28 1.93 15.71 -9.66
C GLU A 28 2.85 16.63 -8.84
N SER A 29 2.53 16.86 -7.56
CA SER A 29 3.37 17.65 -6.66
C SER A 29 4.76 17.03 -6.49
N LYS A 30 4.85 15.70 -6.35
CA LYS A 30 6.14 15.00 -6.21
C LYS A 30 6.94 14.97 -7.51
N PHE A 31 6.29 14.84 -8.65
CA PHE A 31 6.92 14.96 -9.96
C PHE A 31 7.56 16.35 -10.12
N LYS A 32 6.78 17.42 -9.90
CA LYS A 32 7.27 18.80 -9.99
C LYS A 32 8.44 19.07 -9.03
N ALA A 33 8.33 18.60 -7.78
CA ALA A 33 9.40 18.75 -6.80
C ALA A 33 10.68 18.03 -7.25
N GLU A 34 10.56 16.83 -7.81
CA GLU A 34 11.70 16.09 -8.34
C GLU A 34 12.34 16.80 -9.54
N THR A 35 11.54 17.32 -10.48
CA THR A 35 12.03 18.14 -11.60
C THR A 35 12.82 19.36 -11.11
N LEU A 36 12.34 20.03 -10.06
CA LEU A 36 13.04 21.17 -9.45
C LEU A 36 14.41 20.77 -8.87
N VAL A 37 14.47 19.65 -8.14
CA VAL A 37 15.74 19.14 -7.58
C VAL A 37 16.75 18.85 -8.70
N ARG A 38 16.30 18.16 -9.76
CA ARG A 38 17.16 17.82 -10.91
C ARG A 38 17.70 19.05 -11.64
N ASN A 39 16.89 20.11 -11.73
CA ASN A 39 17.26 21.37 -12.40
C ASN A 39 17.97 22.38 -11.49
N SER A 40 18.25 22.02 -10.23
CA SER A 40 18.82 22.96 -9.24
C SER A 40 20.31 23.28 -9.46
N GLY A 41 21.04 22.46 -10.24
CA GLY A 41 22.50 22.54 -10.36
C GLY A 41 23.26 22.04 -9.12
N ILE A 42 22.55 21.52 -8.10
CA ILE A 42 23.13 20.98 -6.88
C ILE A 42 23.20 19.44 -7.01
N PRO A 43 24.32 18.79 -6.64
CA PRO A 43 24.38 17.33 -6.57
C PRO A 43 23.26 16.77 -5.69
N PHE A 44 22.54 15.76 -6.18
CA PHE A 44 21.39 15.20 -5.50
C PHE A 44 21.42 13.68 -5.40
N THR A 45 20.66 13.16 -4.44
CA THR A 45 20.19 11.78 -4.42
C THR A 45 18.69 11.79 -4.16
N ILE A 46 17.91 11.07 -4.96
CA ILE A 46 16.45 10.98 -4.79
C ILE A 46 16.08 9.57 -4.36
N TYR A 47 15.27 9.46 -3.30
CA TYR A 47 14.71 8.20 -2.85
C TYR A 47 13.22 8.15 -3.18
N ARG A 48 12.83 7.12 -3.92
CA ARG A 48 11.46 6.90 -4.40
C ARG A 48 10.89 5.64 -3.74
N PRO A 49 10.35 5.73 -2.51
CA PRO A 49 9.61 4.63 -1.91
C PRO A 49 8.22 4.46 -2.56
N SER A 50 7.69 3.24 -2.50
CA SER A 50 6.28 2.92 -2.84
C SER A 50 5.37 3.12 -1.62
N ILE A 51 4.29 2.34 -1.48
CA ILE A 51 3.32 2.49 -0.38
C ILE A 51 3.95 1.97 0.91
N ILE A 52 4.33 2.87 1.80
CA ILE A 52 4.99 2.51 3.06
C ILE A 52 4.00 1.80 4.00
N THR A 53 4.40 0.63 4.48
CA THR A 53 3.67 -0.20 5.45
C THR A 53 4.47 -0.38 6.74
N GLY A 54 3.86 -1.07 7.70
CA GLY A 54 4.52 -1.43 8.95
C GLY A 54 5.71 -2.36 8.75
N ARG A 55 6.47 -2.58 9.82
CA ARG A 55 7.67 -3.42 9.80
C ARG A 55 7.34 -4.85 9.38
N VAL A 56 8.31 -5.54 8.79
CA VAL A 56 8.16 -6.95 8.37
C VAL A 56 7.83 -7.84 9.57
N GLU A 57 8.52 -7.64 10.69
CA GLU A 57 8.46 -8.54 11.85
C GLU A 57 7.12 -8.49 12.60
N ASP A 58 6.53 -7.31 12.77
CA ASP A 58 5.41 -7.10 13.68
C ASP A 58 4.31 -6.20 13.12
N GLY A 59 4.44 -5.71 11.89
CA GLY A 59 3.42 -4.89 11.25
C GLY A 59 3.27 -3.49 11.82
N ARG A 60 4.10 -3.09 12.80
CA ARG A 60 3.94 -1.80 13.49
C ARG A 60 4.31 -0.64 12.59
N ILE A 61 3.48 0.39 12.64
CA ILE A 61 3.68 1.67 11.95
C ILE A 61 3.28 2.83 12.85
N ARG A 62 4.06 3.92 12.83
CA ARG A 62 3.73 5.12 13.62
C ARG A 62 2.59 5.94 13.03
N ARG A 63 2.51 6.02 11.70
CA ARG A 63 1.52 6.83 10.97
C ARG A 63 0.91 6.01 9.84
N PRO A 64 -0.25 5.37 10.08
CA PRO A 64 -0.94 4.59 9.07
C PRO A 64 -1.55 5.54 8.03
N LEU A 65 -1.12 5.42 6.78
CA LEU A 65 -1.58 6.22 5.65
C LEU A 65 -2.06 5.32 4.50
N ALA A 66 -2.65 5.92 3.46
CA ALA A 66 -3.06 5.22 2.25
C ALA A 66 -3.89 3.97 2.54
N PHE A 67 -3.35 2.76 2.33
CA PHE A 67 -4.04 1.49 2.50
C PHE A 67 -4.75 1.32 3.85
N TYR A 68 -4.15 1.80 4.94
CA TYR A 68 -4.76 1.71 6.26
C TYR A 68 -6.09 2.49 6.37
N ARG A 69 -6.29 3.54 5.56
CA ARG A 69 -7.58 4.25 5.48
C ARG A 69 -8.68 3.38 4.87
N ILE A 70 -8.32 2.48 3.94
CA ILE A 70 -9.27 1.50 3.37
C ILE A 70 -9.71 0.53 4.46
N LEU A 71 -8.76 0.00 5.26
CA LEU A 71 -9.05 -0.90 6.38
C LEU A 71 -9.98 -0.24 7.42
N GLU A 72 -9.66 1.00 7.81
CA GLU A 72 -10.50 1.77 8.74
C GLU A 72 -11.91 1.97 8.19
N PHE A 73 -12.03 2.37 6.92
CA PHE A 73 -13.30 2.59 6.27
C PHE A 73 -14.15 1.31 6.23
N LEU A 74 -13.58 0.19 5.78
CA LEU A 74 -14.25 -1.11 5.72
C LEU A 74 -14.67 -1.61 7.10
N SER A 75 -13.82 -1.47 8.11
CA SER A 75 -14.14 -1.82 9.50
C SER A 75 -15.32 -0.99 10.03
N LYS A 76 -15.35 0.32 9.76
CA LYS A 76 -16.46 1.21 10.14
C LYS A 76 -17.75 0.86 9.40
N LEU A 77 -17.67 0.54 8.10
CA LEU A 77 -18.82 0.08 7.32
C LEU A 77 -19.41 -1.19 7.91
N LYS A 78 -18.57 -2.21 8.14
CA LYS A 78 -18.99 -3.47 8.76
C LYS A 78 -19.68 -3.23 10.10
N LYS A 79 -19.04 -2.47 10.99
CA LYS A 79 -19.57 -2.15 12.33
C LYS A 79 -20.95 -1.47 12.23
N ASN A 80 -21.09 -0.49 11.34
CA ASN A 80 -22.36 0.22 11.16
C ASN A 80 -23.47 -0.68 10.59
N GLN A 81 -23.14 -1.57 9.66
CA GLN A 81 -24.11 -2.53 9.14
C GLN A 81 -24.55 -3.54 10.20
N CYS A 82 -23.60 -4.11 10.94
CA CYS A 82 -23.90 -5.05 12.03
C CYS A 82 -24.81 -4.42 13.08
N PHE A 83 -24.54 -3.16 13.45
CA PHE A 83 -25.40 -2.42 14.37
C PHE A 83 -26.82 -2.23 13.84
N LYS A 84 -26.98 -1.84 12.57
CA LYS A 84 -28.31 -1.63 11.94
C LYS A 84 -29.10 -2.93 11.77
N GLN A 85 -28.43 -4.04 11.52
CA GLN A 85 -29.04 -5.34 11.22
C GLN A 85 -29.05 -6.28 12.43
N ASN A 86 -28.55 -5.84 13.60
CA ASN A 86 -28.41 -6.63 14.81
C ASN A 86 -27.63 -7.96 14.58
N LEU A 87 -26.51 -7.87 13.86
CA LEU A 87 -25.60 -8.98 13.57
C LEU A 87 -24.39 -8.95 14.49
N ASP A 88 -23.77 -10.11 14.75
CA ASP A 88 -22.50 -10.19 15.46
C ASP A 88 -21.34 -9.76 14.53
N PRO A 89 -20.59 -8.69 14.84
CA PRO A 89 -19.48 -8.24 14.01
C PRO A 89 -18.30 -9.23 13.97
N ARG A 90 -18.30 -10.30 14.78
CA ARG A 90 -17.32 -11.40 14.69
C ARG A 90 -17.61 -12.38 13.55
N ASP A 91 -18.85 -12.41 13.09
CA ASP A 91 -19.27 -13.28 11.98
C ASP A 91 -18.71 -12.79 10.63
N TRP A 92 -18.83 -13.67 9.64
CA TRP A 92 -18.57 -13.35 8.24
C TRP A 92 -19.73 -12.57 7.63
N ILE A 93 -19.52 -11.28 7.40
CA ILE A 93 -20.54 -10.34 6.95
C ILE A 93 -20.32 -9.97 5.49
N ASP A 94 -21.37 -10.08 4.68
CA ASP A 94 -21.40 -9.48 3.36
C ASP A 94 -21.77 -8.00 3.49
N ILE A 95 -20.80 -7.14 3.19
CA ILE A 95 -21.00 -5.67 3.23
C ILE A 95 -21.32 -5.10 1.85
N ASN A 96 -21.43 -5.95 0.82
CA ASN A 96 -21.71 -5.59 -0.57
C ASN A 96 -20.80 -4.45 -1.06
N ALA A 97 -19.51 -4.50 -0.69
CA ALA A 97 -18.53 -3.47 -0.97
C ALA A 97 -17.78 -3.81 -2.25
N HIS A 98 -18.16 -3.15 -3.34
CA HIS A 98 -17.52 -3.36 -4.63
C HIS A 98 -16.54 -2.25 -4.94
N PHE A 99 -15.33 -2.65 -5.34
CA PHE A 99 -14.28 -1.72 -5.70
C PHE A 99 -14.12 -1.75 -7.22
N ASN A 100 -14.57 -0.70 -7.89
CA ASN A 100 -14.36 -0.55 -9.33
C ASN A 100 -12.91 -0.17 -9.63
N ALA A 101 -12.05 -1.19 -9.67
CA ALA A 101 -10.64 -1.06 -10.00
C ALA A 101 -10.21 -2.22 -10.91
N ILE A 102 -9.20 -1.97 -11.74
CA ILE A 102 -8.59 -3.01 -12.56
C ILE A 102 -7.69 -3.84 -11.64
N PRO A 103 -7.84 -5.18 -11.56
CA PRO A 103 -6.91 -6.01 -10.81
C PRO A 103 -5.47 -5.82 -11.27
N SER A 104 -4.55 -5.72 -10.32
CA SER A 104 -3.11 -5.63 -10.56
C SER A 104 -2.39 -6.85 -10.00
N GLU A 105 -1.44 -7.35 -10.77
CA GLU A 105 -0.49 -8.37 -10.31
C GLU A 105 0.63 -7.75 -9.47
N ARG A 106 0.76 -6.42 -9.45
CA ARG A 106 1.90 -5.72 -8.87
C ARG A 106 1.52 -4.48 -8.08
N VAL A 107 1.11 -4.69 -6.82
CA VAL A 107 0.97 -3.62 -5.84
C VAL A 107 2.20 -3.60 -4.92
N TYR A 108 2.92 -2.49 -4.92
CA TYR A 108 4.15 -2.34 -4.14
C TYR A 108 3.87 -1.75 -2.75
N PHE A 109 3.82 -2.63 -1.77
CA PHE A 109 3.95 -2.27 -0.35
C PHE A 109 5.41 -2.39 0.07
N VAL A 110 5.90 -1.39 0.80
CA VAL A 110 7.28 -1.35 1.26
C VAL A 110 7.33 -1.17 2.79
N PRO A 111 7.86 -2.15 3.55
CA PRO A 111 8.01 -2.06 4.99
C PRO A 111 8.92 -0.90 5.41
N ILE A 112 8.50 -0.17 6.46
CA ILE A 112 9.22 1.03 6.94
C ILE A 112 10.65 0.74 7.41
N ASP A 113 10.89 -0.44 7.98
CA ASP A 113 12.20 -0.89 8.42
C ASP A 113 13.16 -1.15 7.25
N TYR A 114 12.67 -1.72 6.14
CA TYR A 114 13.45 -1.78 4.90
C TYR A 114 13.73 -0.37 4.35
N VAL A 115 12.72 0.51 4.28
CA VAL A 115 12.92 1.90 3.80
C VAL A 115 13.99 2.61 4.63
N GLN A 116 13.95 2.47 5.96
CA GLN A 116 14.95 3.06 6.85
C GLN A 116 16.35 2.48 6.60
N LYS A 117 16.48 1.15 6.53
CA LYS A 117 17.77 0.49 6.27
C LYS A 117 18.35 0.91 4.92
N ALA A 118 17.56 0.84 3.86
CA ALA A 118 17.98 1.17 2.51
C ALA A 118 18.39 2.64 2.39
N ILE A 119 17.56 3.59 2.83
CA ILE A 119 17.88 5.01 2.73
C ILE A 119 19.10 5.36 3.58
N THR A 120 19.24 4.79 4.78
CA THR A 120 20.40 5.06 5.64
C THR A 120 21.70 4.56 5.00
N ALA A 121 21.68 3.37 4.40
CA ALA A 121 22.83 2.82 3.70
C ALA A 121 23.17 3.61 2.42
N LEU A 122 22.17 4.00 1.64
CA LEU A 122 22.35 4.81 0.43
C LEU A 122 22.84 6.22 0.75
N PHE A 123 22.41 6.80 1.87
CA PHE A 123 22.85 8.12 2.33
C PHE A 123 24.36 8.19 2.60
N GLN A 124 24.99 7.04 2.90
CA GLN A 124 26.44 6.95 3.08
C GLN A 124 27.23 6.87 1.75
N LYS A 125 26.54 6.70 0.62
CA LYS A 125 27.18 6.63 -0.71
C LYS A 125 27.46 8.04 -1.26
N PRO A 126 28.48 8.21 -2.12
CA PRO A 126 28.72 9.47 -2.79
C PRO A 126 27.48 9.96 -3.57
N VAL A 127 27.24 11.27 -3.52
CA VAL A 127 26.13 11.92 -4.23
C VAL A 127 26.50 12.05 -5.71
N CYS A 128 25.89 11.21 -6.56
CA CYS A 128 26.19 11.13 -7.99
C CYS A 128 24.96 11.35 -8.88
N ASN A 129 24.03 12.21 -8.47
CA ASN A 129 22.79 12.53 -9.22
C ASN A 129 21.95 11.27 -9.53
N LYS A 130 22.02 10.27 -8.65
CA LYS A 130 21.29 9.00 -8.78
C LYS A 130 19.93 9.09 -8.09
N THR A 131 19.03 8.23 -8.54
CA THR A 131 17.73 8.02 -7.92
C THR A 131 17.55 6.53 -7.66
N TYR A 132 16.83 6.21 -6.60
CA TYR A 132 16.67 4.86 -6.10
C TYR A 132 15.19 4.55 -5.90
N HIS A 133 14.67 3.52 -6.57
CA HIS A 133 13.35 2.95 -6.28
C HIS A 133 13.45 2.06 -5.05
N VAL A 134 13.17 2.64 -3.89
CA VAL A 134 13.16 1.94 -2.60
C VAL A 134 11.79 1.27 -2.42
N THR A 135 11.46 0.35 -3.33
CA THR A 135 10.12 -0.26 -3.45
C THR A 135 10.07 -1.71 -2.99
N GLY A 136 11.21 -2.41 -2.99
CA GLY A 136 11.27 -3.86 -2.75
C GLY A 136 10.91 -4.68 -4.00
N ASP A 137 11.35 -5.94 -4.05
CA ASP A 137 11.13 -6.85 -5.19
C ASP A 137 10.03 -7.89 -4.92
N SER A 138 9.20 -7.66 -3.90
CA SER A 138 8.08 -8.53 -3.49
C SER A 138 6.75 -7.77 -3.57
N PRO A 139 6.26 -7.41 -4.77
CA PRO A 139 4.93 -6.84 -4.91
C PRO A 139 3.86 -7.91 -4.60
N VAL A 140 2.69 -7.48 -4.14
CA VAL A 140 1.53 -8.34 -3.89
C VAL A 140 0.47 -8.13 -4.96
N THR A 141 -0.37 -9.14 -5.19
CA THR A 141 -1.50 -9.02 -6.13
C THR A 141 -2.72 -8.41 -5.44
N THR A 142 -3.64 -7.83 -6.21
CA THR A 142 -4.95 -7.39 -5.70
C THR A 142 -5.71 -8.53 -5.05
N SER A 143 -5.58 -9.77 -5.53
CA SER A 143 -6.22 -10.95 -4.94
C SER A 143 -5.66 -11.30 -3.55
N MET A 144 -4.34 -11.19 -3.35
CA MET A 144 -3.73 -11.38 -2.02
C MET A 144 -4.21 -10.30 -1.03
N ILE A 145 -4.32 -9.06 -1.51
CA ILE A 145 -4.85 -7.95 -0.70
C ILE A 145 -6.30 -8.23 -0.30
N ASP A 146 -7.14 -8.58 -1.27
CA ASP A 146 -8.54 -8.89 -1.05
C ASP A 146 -8.70 -10.04 -0.04
N HIS A 147 -8.01 -11.16 -0.25
CA HIS A 147 -8.08 -12.30 0.66
C HIS A 147 -7.63 -11.94 2.07
N ALA A 148 -6.52 -11.20 2.22
CA ALA A 148 -6.04 -10.74 3.52
C ALA A 148 -7.03 -9.78 4.22
N VAL A 149 -7.65 -8.85 3.48
CA VAL A 149 -8.67 -7.93 4.00
C VAL A 149 -9.91 -8.69 4.43
N CYS A 150 -10.44 -9.55 3.55
CA CYS A 150 -11.62 -10.37 3.81
C CYS A 150 -11.43 -11.25 5.03
N ARG A 151 -10.26 -11.88 5.16
CA ARG A 151 -9.92 -12.69 6.34
C ARG A 151 -9.86 -11.85 7.60
N THR A 152 -9.07 -10.78 7.60
CA THR A 152 -8.85 -9.94 8.80
C THR A 152 -10.14 -9.33 9.33
N LEU A 153 -11.01 -8.88 8.42
CA LEU A 153 -12.27 -8.22 8.77
C LEU A 153 -13.46 -9.18 8.80
N ARG A 154 -13.29 -10.47 8.49
CA ARG A 154 -14.38 -11.45 8.28
C ARG A 154 -15.46 -10.88 7.34
N LEU A 155 -15.04 -10.50 6.14
CA LEU A 155 -15.93 -9.97 5.09
C LEU A 155 -16.21 -11.03 4.03
N LYS A 156 -17.42 -10.96 3.48
CA LYS A 156 -17.82 -11.61 2.23
C LYS A 156 -18.10 -10.53 1.18
N GLY A 157 -17.98 -10.87 -0.10
CA GLY A 157 -18.42 -9.99 -1.18
C GLY A 157 -17.59 -8.71 -1.36
N VAL A 158 -16.30 -8.73 -0.97
CA VAL A 158 -15.35 -7.73 -1.46
C VAL A 158 -14.89 -8.21 -2.83
N GLU A 159 -15.35 -7.54 -3.88
CA GLU A 159 -14.97 -7.87 -5.25
C GLU A 159 -14.27 -6.66 -5.87
N VAL A 160 -13.08 -6.91 -6.44
CA VAL A 160 -12.37 -5.93 -7.24
C VAL A 160 -12.58 -6.28 -8.71
N GLU A 161 -13.64 -5.70 -9.30
CA GLU A 161 -13.99 -5.92 -10.69
C GLU A 161 -14.26 -4.59 -11.40
N HIS A 162 -13.87 -4.52 -12.68
CA HIS A 162 -14.29 -3.42 -13.53
C HIS A 162 -15.75 -3.60 -13.94
N ARG A 163 -16.64 -2.75 -13.41
CA ARG A 163 -18.08 -2.77 -13.73
C ARG A 163 -18.66 -1.38 -13.92
N GLU A 164 -19.87 -1.30 -14.48
CA GLU A 164 -20.62 -0.04 -14.53
C GLU A 164 -20.97 0.43 -13.10
N LYS A 165 -20.86 1.75 -12.88
CA LYS A 165 -21.06 2.35 -11.56
C LYS A 165 -22.51 2.18 -11.06
N THR A 166 -22.65 1.87 -9.77
CA THR A 166 -23.91 1.83 -9.01
C THR A 166 -23.91 2.86 -7.87
N ASP A 167 -25.08 3.18 -7.30
CA ASP A 167 -25.23 4.22 -6.26
C ASP A 167 -24.36 3.99 -5.00
N GLY A 168 -24.00 2.74 -4.68
CA GLY A 168 -23.09 2.41 -3.57
C GLY A 168 -21.61 2.74 -3.85
N ASP A 169 -21.22 2.74 -5.14
CA ASP A 169 -19.85 3.00 -5.58
C ASP A 169 -19.46 4.48 -5.37
N ASP A 170 -20.44 5.37 -5.26
CA ASP A 170 -20.23 6.81 -5.02
C ASP A 170 -19.64 7.07 -3.63
N MET A 171 -20.05 6.32 -2.59
CA MET A 171 -19.47 6.46 -1.26
C MET A 171 -18.01 5.99 -1.24
N ILE A 172 -17.74 4.81 -1.81
CA ILE A 172 -16.39 4.24 -1.89
C ILE A 172 -15.48 5.18 -2.70
N SER A 173 -15.95 5.65 -3.85
CA SER A 173 -15.23 6.60 -4.71
C SER A 173 -14.93 7.92 -3.99
N ARG A 174 -15.86 8.45 -3.19
CA ARG A 174 -15.66 9.69 -2.42
C ARG A 174 -14.60 9.54 -1.32
N PHE A 175 -14.57 8.39 -0.63
CA PHE A 175 -13.67 8.19 0.51
C PHE A 175 -12.29 7.67 0.13
N LEU A 176 -12.21 6.87 -0.94
CA LEU A 176 -11.03 6.09 -1.32
C LEU A 176 -10.57 6.31 -2.77
N GLY A 177 -11.23 7.16 -3.55
CA GLY A 177 -10.94 7.35 -4.97
C GLY A 177 -9.52 7.87 -5.27
N ASP A 178 -8.89 8.57 -4.32
CA ASP A 178 -7.48 8.98 -4.39
C ASP A 178 -6.51 7.81 -4.20
N LEU A 179 -6.97 6.72 -3.60
CA LEU A 179 -6.17 5.55 -3.22
C LEU A 179 -6.28 4.41 -4.23
N LEU A 180 -7.46 4.20 -4.84
CA LEU A 180 -7.70 3.11 -5.79
C LEU A 180 -6.69 3.03 -6.95
N PRO A 181 -6.23 4.14 -7.55
CA PRO A 181 -5.26 4.06 -8.64
C PRO A 181 -3.93 3.39 -8.26
N TYR A 182 -3.53 3.43 -6.98
CA TYR A 182 -2.31 2.76 -6.52
C TYR A 182 -2.43 1.23 -6.56
N PHE A 183 -3.66 0.70 -6.47
CA PHE A 183 -3.95 -0.73 -6.50
C PHE A 183 -4.30 -1.24 -7.90
N ALA A 184 -4.56 -0.33 -8.84
CA ALA A 184 -4.90 -0.64 -10.23
C ALA A 184 -3.73 -0.47 -11.22
N SER A 185 -2.56 -0.07 -10.72
CA SER A 185 -1.37 0.13 -11.52
C SER A 185 -0.56 -1.16 -11.63
N ASP A 186 -0.17 -1.56 -12.84
CA ASP A 186 0.76 -2.67 -13.09
C ASP A 186 2.16 -2.13 -13.51
N ILE A 187 2.59 -1.04 -12.86
CA ILE A 187 3.94 -0.49 -13.07
C ILE A 187 4.97 -1.45 -12.47
N VAL A 188 6.04 -1.72 -13.22
CA VAL A 188 7.24 -2.36 -12.69
C VAL A 188 8.26 -1.28 -12.36
N PHE A 189 8.68 -1.18 -11.10
CA PHE A 189 9.74 -0.26 -10.74
C PHE A 189 11.10 -0.92 -10.99
N ASP A 190 11.93 -0.29 -11.83
CA ASP A 190 13.32 -0.69 -12.01
C ASP A 190 14.10 -0.48 -10.70
N GLN A 191 14.97 -1.42 -10.32
CA GLN A 191 15.72 -1.37 -9.06
C GLN A 191 17.23 -1.54 -9.28
N THR A 192 17.70 -1.20 -10.48
CA THR A 192 19.09 -1.42 -10.88
C THR A 192 20.07 -0.68 -9.96
N ASN A 193 19.83 0.59 -9.67
CA ASN A 193 20.68 1.39 -8.79
C ASN A 193 20.65 0.89 -7.35
N VAL A 194 19.51 0.42 -6.85
CA VAL A 194 19.41 -0.15 -5.49
C VAL A 194 20.26 -1.42 -5.38
N ARG A 195 20.11 -2.34 -6.35
CA ARG A 195 20.90 -3.59 -6.41
C ARG A 195 22.39 -3.31 -6.55
N GLU A 196 22.79 -2.39 -7.43
CA GLU A 196 24.18 -1.98 -7.57
C GLU A 196 24.77 -1.41 -6.27
N ALA A 197 23.99 -0.62 -5.52
CA ALA A 197 24.50 0.09 -4.36
C ALA A 197 24.51 -0.74 -3.07
N LEU A 198 23.53 -1.62 -2.91
CA LEU A 198 23.26 -2.36 -1.66
C LEU A 198 23.36 -3.89 -1.80
N GLY A 199 23.42 -4.42 -3.02
CA GLY A 199 23.35 -5.86 -3.29
C GLY A 199 21.92 -6.41 -3.31
N ASP A 200 21.75 -7.62 -3.85
CA ASP A 200 20.44 -8.27 -3.95
C ASP A 200 19.85 -8.64 -2.59
N GLU A 201 20.70 -8.92 -1.59
CA GLU A 201 20.29 -9.22 -0.21
C GLU A 201 19.48 -8.08 0.42
N ALA A 202 19.67 -6.84 -0.02
CA ALA A 202 18.88 -5.71 0.48
C ALA A 202 17.39 -5.83 0.11
N LEU A 203 17.07 -6.59 -0.94
CA LEU A 203 15.73 -6.83 -1.45
C LEU A 203 15.17 -8.19 -1.01
N ASP A 204 15.95 -8.99 -0.29
CA ASP A 204 15.58 -10.33 0.17
C ASP A 204 14.66 -10.27 1.39
N TRP A 205 13.43 -9.82 1.14
CA TRP A 205 12.33 -9.88 2.06
C TRP A 205 11.04 -10.06 1.27
N GLU A 206 10.09 -10.78 1.88
CA GLU A 206 8.79 -11.01 1.28
C GLU A 206 7.71 -10.46 2.21
N LEU A 207 6.79 -9.66 1.67
CA LEU A 207 5.59 -9.30 2.41
C LEU A 207 4.60 -10.46 2.34
N GLY A 208 4.21 -10.83 1.12
CA GLY A 208 3.25 -11.90 0.87
C GLY A 208 1.90 -11.66 1.56
N GLU A 209 1.07 -12.70 1.58
CA GLU A 209 -0.23 -12.62 2.25
C GLU A 209 -0.10 -12.63 3.78
N ASN A 210 0.88 -13.37 4.30
CA ASN A 210 1.16 -13.43 5.74
C ASN A 210 1.57 -12.06 6.29
N GLY A 211 2.45 -11.33 5.59
CA GLY A 211 2.86 -9.99 5.98
C GLY A 211 1.72 -8.98 5.90
N LEU A 212 0.85 -9.09 4.89
CA LEU A 212 -0.40 -8.32 4.81
C LEU A 212 -1.28 -8.55 6.06
N ALA A 213 -1.48 -9.81 6.47
CA ALA A 213 -2.25 -10.11 7.66
C ALA A 213 -1.58 -9.55 8.94
N VAL A 214 -0.26 -9.69 9.09
CA VAL A 214 0.49 -9.13 10.23
C VAL A 214 0.32 -7.61 10.32
N MET A 215 0.50 -6.87 9.21
CA MET A 215 0.34 -5.41 9.21
C MET A 215 -1.10 -4.96 9.50
N MET A 216 -2.11 -5.70 9.02
CA MET A 216 -3.52 -5.36 9.27
C MET A 216 -3.89 -5.60 10.74
N ARG A 217 -3.47 -6.74 11.31
CA ARG A 217 -3.71 -7.04 12.73
C ARG A 217 -3.02 -6.03 13.64
N SER A 218 -1.75 -5.72 13.39
CA SER A 218 -1.02 -4.70 14.15
C SER A 218 -1.69 -3.34 14.08
N PHE A 219 -2.22 -2.95 12.91
CA PHE A 219 -2.95 -1.70 12.76
C PHE A 219 -4.19 -1.64 13.65
N PHE A 220 -5.01 -2.69 13.69
CA PHE A 220 -6.19 -2.70 14.55
C PHE A 220 -5.84 -2.77 16.04
N ILE A 221 -4.79 -3.50 16.40
CA ILE A 221 -4.28 -3.53 17.78
C ILE A 221 -3.88 -2.13 18.24
N ASP A 222 -3.08 -1.42 17.45
CA ASP A 222 -2.45 -0.17 17.87
C ASP A 222 -3.37 1.05 17.72
N PHE A 223 -4.23 1.08 16.70
CA PHE A 223 -5.04 2.27 16.36
C PHE A 223 -6.52 2.14 16.70
N PHE A 224 -7.01 0.94 17.01
CA PHE A 224 -8.41 0.67 17.34
C PHE A 224 -8.54 -0.17 18.63
N PRO A 225 -7.96 0.27 19.76
CA PRO A 225 -7.95 -0.52 21.00
C PRO A 225 -9.37 -0.81 21.54
N ASP A 226 -10.35 0.05 21.23
CA ASP A 226 -11.73 -0.04 21.74
C ASP A 226 -12.68 -0.83 20.80
N VAL A 227 -12.15 -1.57 19.82
CA VAL A 227 -12.94 -2.31 18.83
C VAL A 227 -12.93 -3.81 19.18
N ASP A 228 -13.55 -4.19 20.30
CA ASP A 228 -13.42 -5.53 20.91
C ASP A 228 -13.56 -6.71 19.93
N TRP A 229 -14.53 -6.66 19.02
CA TRP A 229 -14.81 -7.76 18.08
C TRP A 229 -13.61 -8.11 17.19
N ILE A 230 -12.78 -7.13 16.82
CA ILE A 230 -11.61 -7.40 15.97
C ILE A 230 -10.47 -7.97 16.79
N HIS A 231 -10.32 -7.54 18.05
CA HIS A 231 -9.32 -8.09 18.96
C HIS A 231 -9.62 -9.55 19.29
N ASP A 232 -10.89 -9.91 19.44
CA ASP A 232 -11.31 -11.30 19.66
C ASP A 232 -10.96 -12.19 18.45
N ILE A 233 -11.25 -11.73 17.22
CA ILE A 233 -10.84 -12.45 16.00
C ILE A 233 -9.31 -12.63 15.97
N ILE A 234 -8.55 -11.58 16.27
CA ILE A 234 -7.09 -11.61 16.25
C ILE A 234 -6.54 -12.60 17.29
N ARG A 235 -7.12 -12.63 18.49
CA ARG A 235 -6.73 -13.59 19.55
C ARG A 235 -7.03 -15.03 19.13
N GLU A 236 -8.19 -15.29 18.54
CA GLU A 236 -8.57 -16.62 18.06
C GLU A 236 -7.63 -17.12 16.94
N GLU A 237 -7.24 -16.26 16.01
CA GLU A 237 -6.28 -16.64 14.96
C GLU A 237 -4.89 -16.94 15.52
N THR A 238 -4.41 -16.13 16.47
CA THR A 238 -3.08 -16.29 17.07
C THR A 238 -3.00 -17.53 17.96
N ALA A 239 -4.12 -17.95 18.55
CA ALA A 239 -4.18 -19.18 19.36
C ALA A 239 -4.18 -20.47 18.52
N ASN A 240 -4.52 -20.37 17.23
CA ASN A 240 -4.64 -21.50 16.31
C ASN A 240 -3.45 -21.63 15.33
N SER A 241 -2.45 -20.74 15.42
CA SER A 241 -1.22 -20.70 14.61
C SER A 241 -0.02 -21.21 15.39
#